data_AF-A0A8H5YA82-F1
#
_entry.id   AF-A0A8H5YA82-F1
#
_cell.length_a   1.000
_cell.length_b   1.000
_cell.length_c   1.000
_cell.angle_alpha   90.00
_cell.angle_beta   90.00
_cell.angle_gamma   90.00
#
_symmetry.space_group_name_H-M   'P 1'
#
loop_
_entity.id
_entity.type
_entity.pdbx_description
1 polymer ?
#
loop_
_entity_poly.entity_id
_entity_poly.type
_entity_poly.pdbx_seq_one_letter_code
_entity_poly.pdbx_strand_id
1 'polypeptide(L)'
;MLFPLAIIISGLGSVAAKTAYADDDPNSCKIIGDPNMYGLGIRIGLYLHYLAVVLAALLAPDQVKKICLTFCAIGFVSLAGVYRNASNGAFIALEWQIMLLLTLSLGWATFNFNPTARNVDLEDFRMWHCIIPPSGGKLKRSYHGPFGILNLLFAIYLSSVAYMYWKGNYIGRKEGCEVKIFVWIFFYGFWVNLYNPKWVIFAKICGVAAVFLALMITVCAFAMLLGVGFFRILREEDGGRPSRWSIGVCTAAQVYAGMWIILQVELTLKNNKVDLSQIPLHTTGQLIPLLMGIMMG
;
A
#
# COMPACT_ATOMS: atom_id res chain seq x y z
N MET A 1 -5.62 -18.32 -14.75
CA MET A 1 -4.85 -19.04 -13.70
C MET A 1 -3.33 -18.94 -13.85
N LEU A 2 -2.76 -18.58 -15.01
CA LEU A 2 -1.30 -18.43 -15.21
C LEU A 2 -0.66 -17.19 -14.54
N PHE A 3 -1.50 -16.25 -14.08
CA PHE A 3 -1.10 -14.90 -13.66
C PHE A 3 -0.34 -14.83 -12.31
N PRO A 4 -0.74 -15.54 -11.23
CA PRO A 4 0.03 -15.54 -9.98
C PRO A 4 1.42 -16.16 -10.16
N LEU A 5 1.52 -17.13 -11.08
CA LEU A 5 2.75 -17.86 -11.35
C LEU A 5 3.82 -16.96 -11.99
N ALA A 6 3.42 -16.11 -12.95
CA ALA A 6 4.32 -15.16 -13.61
C ALA A 6 4.92 -14.14 -12.62
N ILE A 7 4.13 -13.71 -11.63
CA ILE A 7 4.56 -12.77 -10.59
C ILE A 7 5.53 -13.43 -9.59
N ILE A 8 5.28 -14.70 -9.21
CA ILE A 8 6.20 -15.46 -8.35
C ILE A 8 7.53 -15.70 -9.08
N ILE A 9 7.48 -16.05 -10.37
CA ILE A 9 8.67 -16.31 -11.18
C ILE A 9 9.51 -15.04 -11.39
N SER A 10 8.87 -13.88 -11.59
CA SER A 10 9.60 -12.61 -11.72
C SER A 10 10.19 -12.12 -10.39
N GLY A 11 9.60 -12.46 -9.24
CA GLY A 11 10.20 -12.23 -7.92
C GLY A 11 11.43 -13.09 -7.61
N LEU A 12 11.65 -14.19 -8.34
CA LEU A 12 12.80 -15.08 -8.16
C LEU A 12 14.01 -14.71 -9.02
N GLY A 13 13.85 -13.82 -10.01
CA GLY A 13 14.95 -13.34 -10.84
C GLY A 13 16.04 -12.64 -10.03
N SER A 14 17.31 -13.02 -10.25
CA SER A 14 18.46 -12.39 -9.61
C SER A 14 18.73 -11.03 -10.24
N VAL A 15 18.04 -9.99 -9.80
CA VAL A 15 18.47 -8.62 -10.11
C VAL A 15 18.81 -7.97 -8.78
N ALA A 16 20.12 -7.93 -8.50
CA ALA A 16 20.75 -7.37 -7.32
C ALA A 16 20.68 -5.82 -7.28
N ALA A 17 19.58 -5.25 -7.76
CA ALA A 17 19.30 -3.84 -7.55
C ALA A 17 18.86 -3.67 -6.10
N LYS A 18 19.53 -2.76 -5.38
CA LYS A 18 19.19 -2.42 -4.00
C LYS A 18 19.26 -0.91 -3.86
N THR A 19 18.39 -0.33 -3.03
CA THR A 19 18.55 1.08 -2.69
C THR A 19 19.79 1.23 -1.81
N ALA A 20 20.76 2.01 -2.26
CA ALA A 20 22.01 2.26 -1.53
C ALA A 20 22.56 3.65 -1.89
N TYR A 21 23.52 4.12 -1.11
CA TYR A 21 24.34 5.25 -1.54
C TYR A 21 25.20 4.83 -2.74
N ALA A 22 25.48 5.76 -3.65
CA ALA A 22 26.39 5.53 -4.75
C ALA A 22 27.83 5.29 -4.23
N ASP A 23 28.51 4.28 -4.79
CA ASP A 23 29.87 3.89 -4.42
C ASP A 23 30.95 4.75 -5.12
N ASP A 24 30.55 5.65 -6.02
CA ASP A 24 31.45 6.45 -6.85
C ASP A 24 32.21 7.52 -6.07
N ASP A 25 31.61 8.08 -5.02
CA ASP A 25 32.24 9.10 -4.18
C ASP A 25 31.91 8.89 -2.67
N PRO A 26 32.94 8.69 -1.81
CA PRO A 26 32.74 8.53 -0.37
C PRO A 26 32.12 9.77 0.30
N ASN A 27 32.20 10.95 -0.30
CA ASN A 27 31.56 12.17 0.21
C ASN A 27 30.19 12.45 -0.42
N SER A 28 29.79 11.71 -1.45
CA SER A 28 28.50 11.86 -2.08
C SER A 28 27.39 11.24 -1.24
N CYS A 29 26.30 11.99 -1.05
CA CYS A 29 25.06 11.49 -0.45
C CYS A 29 24.03 11.09 -1.50
N LYS A 30 24.46 10.80 -2.73
CA LYS A 30 23.58 10.36 -3.81
C LYS A 30 23.02 8.98 -3.48
N ILE A 31 21.69 8.84 -3.51
CA ILE A 31 21.00 7.57 -3.29
C ILE A 31 20.61 7.01 -4.66
N ILE A 32 21.06 5.80 -4.97
CA ILE A 32 20.60 5.03 -6.12
C ILE A 32 19.44 4.18 -5.62
N GLY A 33 18.24 4.40 -6.16
CA GLY A 33 17.04 3.66 -5.78
C GLY A 33 16.96 2.31 -6.48
N ASP A 34 16.17 1.36 -5.94
CA ASP A 34 15.84 0.12 -6.65
C ASP A 34 14.71 0.36 -7.66
N PRO A 35 15.02 0.40 -8.97
CA PRO A 35 14.03 0.59 -10.03
C PRO A 35 13.04 -0.57 -10.16
N ASN A 36 13.32 -1.75 -9.59
CA ASN A 36 12.40 -2.90 -9.57
C ASN A 36 11.40 -2.87 -8.41
N MET A 37 11.56 -1.91 -7.48
CA MET A 37 10.65 -1.76 -6.33
C MET A 37 9.75 -0.55 -6.48
N TYR A 38 10.31 0.59 -6.88
CA TYR A 38 9.58 1.85 -7.04
C TYR A 38 10.10 2.69 -8.20
N GLY A 39 10.66 2.03 -9.22
CA GLY A 39 10.99 2.66 -10.50
C GLY A 39 9.77 3.32 -11.16
N LEU A 40 10.02 4.13 -12.18
CA LEU A 40 8.98 4.95 -12.81
C LEU A 40 7.82 4.11 -13.35
N GLY A 41 8.10 2.98 -14.03
CA GLY A 41 7.05 2.11 -14.55
C GLY A 41 6.19 1.44 -13.47
N ILE A 42 6.78 1.05 -12.34
CA ILE A 42 6.03 0.50 -11.20
C ILE A 42 5.11 1.55 -10.59
N ARG A 43 5.62 2.76 -10.36
CA ARG A 43 4.84 3.87 -9.80
C ARG A 43 3.68 4.24 -10.71
N ILE A 44 3.94 4.48 -12.00
CA ILE A 44 2.88 4.78 -12.98
C ILE A 44 1.87 3.63 -13.04
N GLY A 45 2.32 2.38 -13.08
CA GLY A 45 1.45 1.21 -13.06
C GLY A 45 0.52 1.18 -11.84
N LEU A 46 1.06 1.42 -10.64
CA LEU A 46 0.27 1.50 -9.40
C LEU A 46 -0.70 2.69 -9.40
N TYR A 47 -0.30 3.84 -9.93
CA TYR A 47 -1.16 5.03 -10.01
C TYR A 47 -2.32 4.82 -10.99
N LEU A 48 -2.04 4.23 -12.15
CA LEU A 48 -3.07 3.85 -13.13
C LEU A 48 -3.99 2.78 -12.56
N HIS A 49 -3.46 1.78 -11.87
CA HIS A 49 -4.25 0.73 -11.22
C HIS A 49 -5.18 1.31 -10.15
N TYR A 50 -4.67 2.26 -9.34
CA TYR A 50 -5.48 3.00 -8.39
C TYR A 50 -6.62 3.78 -9.07
N LEU A 51 -6.31 4.52 -10.13
CA LEU A 51 -7.30 5.26 -10.91
C LEU A 51 -8.34 4.32 -11.54
N ALA A 52 -7.90 3.17 -12.05
CA ALA A 52 -8.79 2.14 -12.59
C ALA A 52 -9.79 1.65 -11.54
N VAL A 53 -9.41 1.49 -10.27
CA VAL A 53 -10.37 1.12 -9.22
C VAL A 53 -11.38 2.24 -8.94
N VAL A 54 -10.93 3.50 -8.90
CA VAL A 54 -11.82 4.66 -8.74
C VAL A 54 -12.87 4.68 -9.86
N LEU A 55 -12.44 4.48 -11.11
CA LEU A 55 -13.32 4.48 -12.28
C LEU A 55 -14.21 3.24 -12.33
N ALA A 56 -13.68 2.05 -12.06
CA ALA A 56 -14.44 0.81 -12.05
C ALA A 56 -15.56 0.84 -11.00
N ALA A 57 -15.35 1.51 -9.85
CA ALA A 57 -16.41 1.68 -8.86
C ALA A 57 -17.63 2.45 -9.40
N LEU A 58 -17.44 3.31 -10.41
CA LEU A 58 -18.49 4.08 -11.06
C LEU A 58 -19.06 3.40 -12.31
N LEU A 59 -18.19 2.79 -13.11
CA LEU A 59 -18.50 2.31 -14.46
C LEU A 59 -18.74 0.79 -14.53
N ALA A 60 -17.99 0.01 -13.75
CA ALA A 60 -17.95 -1.46 -13.83
C ALA A 60 -17.75 -2.08 -12.42
N PRO A 61 -18.73 -1.93 -11.51
CA PRO A 61 -18.60 -2.31 -10.10
C PRO A 61 -18.39 -3.81 -9.89
N ASP A 62 -18.64 -4.63 -10.91
CA ASP A 62 -18.38 -6.07 -10.95
C ASP A 62 -16.89 -6.40 -11.14
N GLN A 63 -16.12 -5.52 -11.78
CA GLN A 63 -14.68 -5.72 -12.03
C GLN A 63 -13.81 -5.30 -10.85
N VAL A 64 -14.29 -4.41 -9.97
CA VAL A 64 -13.55 -3.91 -8.80
C VAL A 64 -12.93 -5.06 -8.00
N LYS A 65 -13.62 -6.21 -7.86
CA LYS A 65 -13.13 -7.34 -7.06
C LYS A 65 -11.84 -7.92 -7.63
N LYS A 66 -11.78 -8.07 -8.94
CA LYS A 66 -10.60 -8.60 -9.64
C LYS A 66 -9.45 -7.61 -9.53
N ILE A 67 -9.72 -6.32 -9.74
CA ILE A 67 -8.72 -5.26 -9.66
C ILE A 67 -8.14 -5.17 -8.24
N CYS A 68 -8.98 -5.27 -7.21
CA CYS A 68 -8.58 -5.34 -5.80
C CYS A 68 -7.71 -6.56 -5.47
N LEU A 69 -8.02 -7.73 -6.04
CA LEU A 69 -7.21 -8.94 -5.85
C LEU A 69 -5.82 -8.79 -6.49
N THR A 70 -5.76 -8.22 -7.69
CA THR A 70 -4.48 -7.89 -8.33
C THR A 70 -3.66 -6.94 -7.46
N PHE A 71 -4.29 -5.92 -6.87
CA PHE A 71 -3.63 -4.98 -5.98
C PHE A 71 -3.02 -5.68 -4.74
N CYS A 72 -3.74 -6.64 -4.17
CA CYS A 72 -3.22 -7.46 -3.06
C CYS A 72 -2.03 -8.33 -3.49
N ALA A 73 -2.07 -8.91 -4.68
CA ALA A 73 -0.96 -9.71 -5.21
C ALA A 73 0.30 -8.86 -5.42
N ILE A 74 0.15 -7.65 -5.99
CA ILE A 74 1.26 -6.69 -6.13
C ILE A 74 1.80 -6.30 -4.76
N GLY A 75 0.92 -5.94 -3.81
CA GLY A 75 1.32 -5.59 -2.45
C GLY A 75 2.09 -6.70 -1.73
N PHE A 76 1.67 -7.97 -1.87
CA PHE A 76 2.38 -9.12 -1.31
C PHE A 76 3.80 -9.25 -1.88
N VAL A 77 3.94 -9.16 -3.20
CA VAL A 77 5.24 -9.32 -3.89
C VAL A 77 6.17 -8.18 -3.58
N SER A 78 5.66 -6.95 -3.59
CA SER A 78 6.38 -5.77 -3.13
C SER A 78 6.87 -5.94 -1.69
N LEU A 79 6.01 -6.39 -0.78
CA LEU A 79 6.39 -6.57 0.62
C LEU A 79 7.47 -7.65 0.79
N ALA A 80 7.34 -8.79 0.08
CA ALA A 80 8.37 -9.82 0.04
C ALA A 80 9.71 -9.28 -0.52
N GLY A 81 9.66 -8.45 -1.55
CA GLY A 81 10.81 -7.76 -2.12
C GLY A 81 11.53 -6.88 -1.10
N VAL A 82 10.79 -6.09 -0.31
CA VAL A 82 11.38 -5.25 0.75
C VAL A 82 12.10 -6.11 1.79
N TYR A 83 11.50 -7.19 2.26
CA TYR A 83 12.15 -8.08 3.24
C TYR A 83 13.41 -8.75 2.68
N ARG A 84 13.37 -9.15 1.40
CA ARG A 84 14.55 -9.71 0.73
C ARG A 84 15.66 -8.67 0.60
N ASN A 85 15.34 -7.46 0.14
CA ASN A 85 16.31 -6.37 -0.01
C ASN A 85 16.90 -5.95 1.33
N ALA A 86 16.09 -5.91 2.39
CA ALA A 86 16.54 -5.66 3.75
C ALA A 86 17.63 -6.64 4.21
N SER A 87 17.48 -7.93 3.89
CA SER A 87 18.47 -8.96 4.22
C SER A 87 19.81 -8.77 3.48
N ASN A 88 19.80 -8.06 2.35
CA ASN A 88 20.98 -7.75 1.54
C ASN A 88 21.63 -6.39 1.91
N GLY A 89 21.23 -5.79 3.02
CA GLY A 89 21.76 -4.51 3.48
C GLY A 89 21.27 -3.30 2.66
N ALA A 90 20.14 -3.42 1.97
CA ALA A 90 19.51 -2.28 1.31
C ALA A 90 19.09 -1.22 2.33
N PHE A 91 18.87 0.00 1.85
CA PHE A 91 18.42 1.13 2.64
C PHE A 91 16.94 0.98 3.05
N ILE A 92 16.70 0.04 3.95
CA ILE A 92 15.36 -0.43 4.32
C ILE A 92 14.47 0.70 4.83
N ALA A 93 15.00 1.66 5.59
CA ALA A 93 14.16 2.68 6.23
C ALA A 93 13.46 3.59 5.21
N LEU A 94 14.11 3.91 4.09
CA LEU A 94 13.52 4.68 3.00
C LEU A 94 12.59 3.81 2.13
N GLU A 95 13.04 2.62 1.72
CA GLU A 95 12.25 1.69 0.92
C GLU A 95 10.94 1.31 1.62
N TRP A 96 11.01 1.04 2.93
CA TRP A 96 9.90 0.64 3.76
C TRP A 96 8.78 1.68 3.77
N GLN A 97 9.13 2.96 3.81
CA GLN A 97 8.16 4.05 3.80
C GLN A 97 7.54 4.25 2.41
N ILE A 98 8.35 4.19 1.34
CA ILE A 98 7.86 4.34 -0.04
C ILE A 98 6.92 3.19 -0.39
N MET A 99 7.30 1.96 -0.07
CA MET A 99 6.50 0.78 -0.39
C MET A 99 5.21 0.70 0.44
N LEU A 100 5.23 1.12 1.70
CA LEU A 100 4.00 1.30 2.51
C LEU A 100 3.02 2.23 1.81
N LEU A 101 3.50 3.38 1.34
CA LEU A 101 2.63 4.38 0.73
C LEU A 101 2.09 3.88 -0.60
N LEU A 102 2.96 3.39 -1.48
CA LEU A 102 2.61 2.95 -2.83
C LEU A 102 1.67 1.74 -2.87
N THR A 103 1.89 0.77 -1.98
CA THR A 103 1.09 -0.46 -1.98
C THR A 103 0.02 -0.38 -0.92
N LEU A 104 0.37 -0.53 0.34
CA LEU A 104 -0.59 -0.72 1.42
C LEU A 104 -1.50 0.49 1.67
N SER A 105 -0.96 1.72 1.64
CA SER A 105 -1.76 2.92 1.91
C SER A 105 -2.68 3.25 0.73
N LEU A 106 -2.17 3.15 -0.49
CA LEU A 106 -2.97 3.36 -1.70
C LEU A 106 -4.06 2.30 -1.85
N GLY A 107 -3.74 1.04 -1.52
CA GLY A 107 -4.72 -0.03 -1.38
C GLY A 107 -5.74 0.29 -0.29
N TRP A 108 -5.30 0.70 0.89
CA TRP A 108 -6.22 1.02 1.98
C TRP A 108 -7.18 2.16 1.60
N ALA A 109 -6.68 3.24 0.97
CA ALA A 109 -7.51 4.30 0.44
C ALA A 109 -8.52 3.78 -0.60
N THR A 110 -8.07 2.90 -1.48
CA THR A 110 -8.91 2.24 -2.47
C THR A 110 -10.04 1.46 -1.83
N PHE A 111 -9.77 0.64 -0.82
CA PHE A 111 -10.79 -0.25 -0.26
C PHE A 111 -11.74 0.43 0.72
N ASN A 112 -11.25 1.38 1.53
CA ASN A 112 -12.07 2.02 2.57
C ASN A 112 -13.03 3.08 2.01
N PHE A 113 -12.61 3.77 0.96
CA PHE A 113 -13.42 4.82 0.35
C PHE A 113 -14.20 4.36 -0.88
N ASN A 114 -14.06 3.10 -1.31
CA ASN A 114 -14.83 2.62 -2.45
C ASN A 114 -16.32 2.49 -2.09
N PRO A 115 -17.21 3.20 -2.79
CA PRO A 115 -18.65 3.17 -2.51
C PRO A 115 -19.28 1.78 -2.76
N THR A 116 -18.70 0.98 -3.66
CA THR A 116 -19.16 -0.38 -3.97
C THR A 116 -18.73 -1.41 -2.93
N ALA A 117 -17.75 -1.07 -2.08
CA ALA A 117 -17.27 -1.94 -0.99
C ALA A 117 -18.15 -1.88 0.28
N ARG A 118 -19.25 -1.10 0.28
CA ARG A 118 -20.02 -0.80 1.50
C ARG A 118 -21.10 -1.81 1.90
N ASN A 119 -21.32 -1.82 3.22
CA ASN A 119 -22.32 -2.48 4.08
C ASN A 119 -21.93 -3.84 4.68
N VAL A 120 -21.19 -3.81 5.80
CA VAL A 120 -21.41 -4.83 6.84
C VAL A 120 -22.50 -4.25 7.72
N ASP A 121 -23.72 -4.75 7.61
CA ASP A 121 -24.65 -4.62 8.73
C ASP A 121 -24.19 -5.61 9.80
N LEU A 122 -23.34 -5.10 10.66
CA LEU A 122 -23.05 -5.68 11.95
C LEU A 122 -23.94 -4.93 12.94
N GLU A 123 -25.21 -5.34 13.04
CA GLU A 123 -25.99 -5.03 14.24
C GLU A 123 -25.28 -5.56 15.51
N ASP A 124 -24.27 -6.43 15.37
CA ASP A 124 -23.48 -6.96 16.51
C ASP A 124 -21.99 -6.51 16.62
N PHE A 125 -21.36 -5.81 15.67
CA PHE A 125 -19.94 -5.32 15.78
C PHE A 125 -19.59 -4.20 14.74
N ARG A 126 -20.13 -2.98 14.91
CA ARG A 126 -20.04 -1.91 13.88
C ARG A 126 -18.62 -1.39 13.59
N MET A 127 -18.13 -1.56 12.36
CA MET A 127 -16.98 -0.81 11.80
C MET A 127 -17.46 0.14 10.70
N TRP A 128 -17.50 1.43 11.01
CA TRP A 128 -17.94 2.53 10.12
C TRP A 128 -16.74 3.18 9.40
N HIS A 129 -16.62 2.98 8.08
CA HIS A 129 -15.67 3.75 7.24
C HIS A 129 -16.40 4.57 6.15
N CYS A 130 -17.18 5.52 6.64
CA CYS A 130 -17.23 6.97 6.34
C CYS A 130 -18.27 7.51 7.33
N ILE A 131 -18.10 8.76 7.72
CA ILE A 131 -18.84 9.43 8.81
C ILE A 131 -20.35 9.59 8.52
N ILE A 132 -20.84 9.10 7.37
CA ILE A 132 -22.23 9.26 6.94
C ILE A 132 -22.99 7.95 7.18
N PRO A 133 -23.98 7.93 8.09
CA PRO A 133 -24.82 6.76 8.30
C PRO A 133 -25.63 6.46 7.02
N PRO A 134 -25.66 5.20 6.55
CA PRO A 134 -26.47 4.78 5.43
C PRO A 134 -27.94 4.87 5.82
N SER A 135 -28.73 5.49 4.96
CA SER A 135 -30.18 5.43 5.00
C SER A 135 -30.64 4.02 4.57
N GLY A 136 -30.76 3.10 5.54
CA GLY A 136 -31.74 2.00 5.54
C GLY A 136 -31.67 0.88 4.48
N GLY A 137 -30.53 0.55 3.88
CA GLY A 137 -30.44 -0.55 2.91
C GLY A 137 -29.32 -1.57 3.17
N LYS A 138 -29.63 -2.87 3.24
CA LYS A 138 -28.65 -3.96 3.45
C LYS A 138 -28.06 -4.43 2.12
N LEU A 139 -26.83 -4.03 1.75
CA LEU A 139 -26.23 -4.42 0.46
C LEU A 139 -25.57 -5.81 0.50
N LYS A 140 -25.73 -6.59 -0.59
CA LYS A 140 -25.08 -7.89 -0.83
C LYS A 140 -23.58 -7.68 -1.14
N ARG A 141 -22.67 -8.26 -0.34
CA ARG A 141 -21.22 -8.11 -0.50
C ARG A 141 -20.55 -9.28 -1.21
N SER A 142 -19.63 -8.96 -2.12
CA SER A 142 -18.72 -9.93 -2.78
C SER A 142 -17.23 -9.72 -2.44
N TYR A 143 -16.91 -8.75 -1.56
CA TYR A 143 -15.57 -8.15 -1.43
C TYR A 143 -14.73 -8.54 -0.21
N HIS A 144 -15.25 -9.40 0.68
CA HIS A 144 -14.59 -9.73 1.94
C HIS A 144 -13.21 -10.38 1.77
N GLY A 145 -13.02 -11.20 0.73
CA GLY A 145 -11.76 -11.89 0.47
C GLY A 145 -10.58 -10.93 0.25
N PRO A 146 -10.59 -10.12 -0.83
CA PRO A 146 -9.50 -9.18 -1.11
C PRO A 146 -9.22 -8.19 0.03
N PHE A 147 -10.27 -7.69 0.71
CA PHE A 147 -10.06 -6.79 1.85
C PHE A 147 -9.43 -7.50 3.05
N GLY A 148 -9.82 -8.75 3.34
CA GLY A 148 -9.15 -9.59 4.33
C GLY A 148 -7.67 -9.80 4.01
N ILE A 149 -7.34 -10.10 2.74
CA ILE A 149 -5.94 -10.23 2.29
C ILE A 149 -5.17 -8.93 2.50
N LEU A 150 -5.72 -7.78 2.08
CA LEU A 150 -5.08 -6.48 2.27
C LEU A 150 -4.81 -6.19 3.75
N ASN A 151 -5.77 -6.48 4.63
CA ASN A 151 -5.61 -6.29 6.07
C ASN A 151 -4.53 -7.21 6.66
N LEU A 152 -4.41 -8.46 6.18
CA LEU A 152 -3.30 -9.33 6.57
C LEU A 152 -1.95 -8.74 6.15
N LEU A 153 -1.84 -8.23 4.91
CA LEU A 153 -0.61 -7.57 4.45
C LEU A 153 -0.28 -6.33 5.31
N PHE A 154 -1.30 -5.55 5.68
CA PHE A 154 -1.15 -4.40 6.57
C PHE A 154 -0.69 -4.83 7.97
N ALA A 155 -1.24 -5.91 8.52
CA ALA A 155 -0.82 -6.45 9.80
C ALA A 155 0.63 -6.96 9.78
N ILE A 156 1.04 -7.67 8.71
CA ILE A 156 2.44 -8.11 8.51
C ILE A 156 3.37 -6.90 8.44
N TYR A 157 2.94 -5.83 7.79
CA TYR A 157 3.73 -4.60 7.75
C TYR A 157 3.84 -3.96 9.14
N LEU A 158 2.70 -3.74 9.82
CA LEU A 158 2.67 -3.10 11.13
C LEU A 158 3.47 -3.88 12.19
N SER A 159 3.41 -5.21 12.18
CA SER A 159 4.19 -6.04 13.10
C SER A 159 5.70 -5.89 12.89
N SER A 160 6.12 -5.57 11.66
CA SER A 160 7.52 -5.35 11.31
C SER A 160 8.02 -3.92 11.54
N VAL A 161 7.14 -2.95 11.83
CA VAL A 161 7.54 -1.55 12.12
C VAL A 161 8.47 -1.49 13.32
N ALA A 162 8.20 -2.27 14.37
CA ALA A 162 9.08 -2.34 15.54
C ALA A 162 10.47 -2.89 15.17
N TYR A 163 10.55 -3.98 14.40
CA TYR A 163 11.85 -4.49 13.94
C TYR A 163 12.60 -3.45 13.11
N MET A 164 11.89 -2.79 12.19
CA MET A 164 12.47 -1.77 11.31
C MET A 164 13.08 -0.63 12.12
N TYR A 165 12.37 -0.03 13.07
CA TYR A 165 12.94 1.11 13.81
C TYR A 165 13.97 0.73 14.88
N TRP A 166 13.97 -0.51 15.38
CA TRP A 166 14.97 -0.96 16.35
C TRP A 166 16.28 -1.43 15.72
N LYS A 167 16.20 -2.19 14.63
CA LYS A 167 17.37 -2.80 13.96
C LYS A 167 17.55 -2.27 12.54
N GLY A 168 16.47 -2.17 11.78
CA GLY A 168 16.51 -1.79 10.37
C GLY A 168 16.93 -0.33 10.11
N ASN A 169 16.62 0.60 11.01
CA ASN A 169 16.70 2.03 10.71
C ASN A 169 18.10 2.50 10.33
N TYR A 170 19.14 1.83 10.85
CA TYR A 170 20.53 2.20 10.60
C TYR A 170 21.20 1.37 9.49
N ILE A 171 20.49 0.40 8.90
CA ILE A 171 21.00 -0.40 7.79
C ILE A 171 21.12 0.50 6.56
N GLY A 172 22.32 0.54 5.97
CA GLY A 172 22.63 1.37 4.81
C GLY A 172 22.82 2.86 5.13
N ARG A 173 22.86 3.27 6.41
CA ARG A 173 23.13 4.65 6.80
C ARG A 173 24.57 5.05 6.48
N LYS A 174 24.74 6.28 5.97
CA LYS A 174 26.04 6.95 5.79
C LYS A 174 26.11 8.18 6.68
N GLU A 175 27.22 8.37 7.39
CA GLU A 175 27.41 9.54 8.25
C GLU A 175 27.44 10.83 7.43
N GLY A 176 26.89 11.92 7.97
CA GLY A 176 26.75 13.20 7.26
C GLY A 176 25.63 13.26 6.21
N CYS A 177 25.10 12.10 5.77
CA CYS A 177 24.01 12.06 4.80
C CYS A 177 22.64 12.01 5.47
N GLU A 178 21.91 13.13 5.42
CA GLU A 178 20.54 13.19 5.91
C GLU A 178 19.55 12.56 4.93
N VAL A 179 18.61 11.77 5.47
CA VAL A 179 17.46 11.29 4.71
C VAL A 179 16.19 11.82 5.33
N LYS A 180 15.36 12.44 4.49
CA LYS A 180 14.18 13.18 4.94
C LYS A 180 12.93 12.53 4.37
N ILE A 181 12.04 12.07 5.24
CA ILE A 181 10.73 11.60 4.83
C ILE A 181 9.71 12.72 5.02
N PHE A 182 8.74 12.79 4.12
CA PHE A 182 7.61 13.69 4.28
C PHE A 182 6.52 12.98 5.05
N VAL A 183 6.07 13.54 6.17
CA VAL A 183 5.06 12.96 7.04
C VAL A 183 3.90 13.93 7.19
N TRP A 184 2.68 13.40 7.10
CA TRP A 184 1.45 14.13 7.40
C TRP A 184 1.00 13.80 8.81
N ILE A 185 0.82 14.84 9.62
CA ILE A 185 0.08 14.73 10.88
C ILE A 185 -1.13 15.65 10.76
N PHE A 186 -2.31 15.03 10.75
CA PHE A 186 -3.59 15.69 10.46
C PHE A 186 -3.60 16.40 9.10
N PHE A 187 -3.45 17.72 9.08
CA PHE A 187 -3.49 18.57 7.88
C PHE A 187 -2.16 19.31 7.63
N TYR A 188 -1.13 19.02 8.41
CA TYR A 188 0.18 19.66 8.28
C TYR A 188 1.23 18.65 7.84
N GLY A 189 1.88 18.97 6.72
CA GLY A 189 2.98 18.20 6.18
C GLY A 189 4.30 18.80 6.64
N PHE A 190 5.20 17.98 7.16
CA PHE A 190 6.54 18.41 7.55
C PHE A 190 7.58 17.38 7.17
N TRP A 191 8.81 17.87 7.05
CA TRP A 191 9.98 17.06 6.73
C TRP A 191 10.60 16.56 8.01
N VAL A 192 10.82 15.25 8.08
CA VAL A 192 11.48 14.63 9.23
C VAL A 192 12.76 13.97 8.76
N ASN A 193 13.88 14.34 9.39
CA ASN A 193 15.11 13.57 9.25
C ASN A 193 14.91 12.21 9.93
N LEU A 194 15.02 11.14 9.14
CA LEU A 194 14.80 9.75 9.52
C LEU A 194 15.73 9.30 10.67
N TYR A 195 16.89 9.95 10.78
CA TYR A 195 17.90 9.69 11.80
C TYR A 195 17.87 10.66 12.97
N ASN A 196 16.89 11.58 13.01
CA ASN A 196 16.74 12.46 14.17
C ASN A 196 16.43 11.61 15.42
N PRO A 197 17.20 11.72 16.51
CA PRO A 197 17.02 10.87 17.68
C PRO A 197 15.62 10.97 18.29
N LYS A 198 15.00 12.17 18.26
CA LYS A 198 13.62 12.37 18.74
C LYS A 198 12.61 11.62 17.87
N TRP A 199 12.79 11.67 16.54
CA TRP A 199 11.96 10.91 15.61
C TRP A 199 12.11 9.41 15.79
N VAL A 200 13.36 8.91 15.92
CA VAL A 200 13.61 7.48 16.12
C VAL A 200 12.95 6.99 17.41
N ILE A 201 13.07 7.74 18.52
CA ILE A 201 12.40 7.38 19.77
C ILE A 201 10.88 7.36 19.60
N PHE A 202 10.30 8.37 18.96
CA PHE A 202 8.87 8.43 18.68
C PHE A 202 8.41 7.25 17.81
N ALA A 203 9.10 6.99 16.70
CA ALA A 203 8.79 5.90 15.77
C ALA A 203 8.92 4.52 16.44
N LYS A 204 9.87 4.37 17.37
CA LYS A 204 9.96 3.19 18.22
C LYS A 204 8.69 3.01 19.05
N ILE A 205 8.29 4.01 19.83
CA ILE A 205 7.06 3.93 20.65
C ILE A 205 5.84 3.58 19.78
N CYS A 206 5.69 4.26 18.65
CA CYS A 206 4.63 3.96 17.67
C CYS A 206 4.71 2.53 17.11
N GLY A 207 5.92 1.99 16.92
CA GLY A 207 6.13 0.62 16.48
C GLY A 207 5.61 -0.43 17.47
N VAL A 208 5.73 -0.21 18.78
CA VAL A 208 5.15 -1.11 19.80
C VAL A 208 3.63 -1.06 19.75
N ALA A 209 3.04 0.15 19.68
CA ALA A 209 1.59 0.29 19.51
C ALA A 209 1.09 -0.36 18.21
N ALA A 210 1.86 -0.26 17.13
CA ALA A 210 1.56 -0.87 15.84
C ALA A 210 1.51 -2.41 15.90
N VAL A 211 2.32 -3.06 16.74
CA VAL A 211 2.27 -4.53 16.92
C VAL A 211 0.94 -4.97 17.55
N PHE A 212 0.44 -4.24 18.56
CA PHE A 212 -0.87 -4.53 19.15
C PHE A 212 -2.00 -4.30 18.16
N LEU A 213 -1.92 -3.21 17.38
CA LEU A 213 -2.87 -2.95 16.31
C LEU A 213 -2.83 -4.03 15.22
N ALA A 214 -1.63 -4.51 14.86
CA ALA A 214 -1.46 -5.60 13.90
C ALA A 214 -2.14 -6.89 14.36
N LEU A 215 -2.08 -7.22 15.65
CA LEU A 215 -2.78 -8.38 16.21
C LEU A 215 -4.30 -8.25 16.05
N MET A 216 -4.87 -7.09 16.38
CA MET A 216 -6.30 -6.83 16.20
C MET A 216 -6.72 -6.92 14.72
N ILE A 217 -5.94 -6.31 13.83
CA ILE A 217 -6.19 -6.35 12.39
C ILE A 217 -6.09 -7.79 11.87
N THR A 218 -5.15 -8.59 12.36
CA THR A 218 -4.99 -10.00 11.97
C THR A 218 -6.24 -10.81 12.33
N VAL A 219 -6.77 -10.65 13.55
CA VAL A 219 -8.01 -11.32 13.97
C VAL A 219 -9.18 -10.90 13.07
N CYS A 220 -9.33 -9.60 12.82
CA CYS A 220 -10.37 -9.08 11.93
C CYS A 220 -10.23 -9.63 10.50
N ALA A 221 -9.01 -9.70 9.98
CA ALA A 221 -8.72 -10.17 8.65
C ALA A 221 -9.04 -11.67 8.49
N PHE A 222 -8.65 -12.51 9.46
CA PHE A 222 -9.04 -13.92 9.47
C PHE A 222 -10.55 -14.10 9.60
N ALA A 223 -11.21 -13.33 10.46
CA ALA A 223 -12.67 -13.35 10.55
C ALA A 223 -13.33 -12.97 9.21
N MET A 224 -12.79 -11.98 8.49
CA MET A 224 -13.28 -11.63 7.15
C MET A 224 -13.05 -12.74 6.13
N LEU A 225 -11.90 -13.42 6.16
CA LEU A 225 -11.57 -14.50 5.23
C LEU A 225 -12.39 -15.78 5.48
N LEU A 226 -12.55 -16.16 6.75
CA LEU A 226 -13.32 -17.33 7.18
C LEU A 226 -14.83 -17.07 7.10
N GLY A 227 -15.26 -15.85 7.47
CA GLY A 227 -16.65 -15.41 7.43
C GLY A 227 -17.27 -15.44 6.03
N VAL A 228 -16.45 -15.38 4.97
CA VAL A 228 -16.91 -15.58 3.58
C VAL A 228 -17.55 -16.96 3.37
N GLY A 229 -17.15 -17.98 4.13
CA GLY A 229 -17.74 -19.32 4.07
C GLY A 229 -19.04 -19.43 4.88
N PHE A 230 -19.04 -18.90 6.11
CA PHE A 230 -20.14 -19.11 7.07
C PHE A 230 -21.36 -18.21 6.81
N PHE A 231 -21.17 -16.92 6.53
CA PHE A 231 -22.28 -15.98 6.34
C PHE A 231 -22.93 -16.07 4.96
N ARG A 232 -22.27 -16.70 3.98
CA ARG A 232 -22.80 -16.89 2.63
C ARG A 232 -24.02 -17.81 2.60
N ILE A 233 -24.22 -18.61 3.63
CA ILE A 233 -25.37 -19.52 3.78
C ILE A 233 -26.60 -18.80 4.34
N LEU A 234 -26.44 -17.66 5.02
CA LEU A 234 -27.49 -17.17 5.93
C LEU A 234 -28.32 -15.97 5.45
N ARG A 235 -28.05 -15.35 4.30
CA ARG A 235 -28.88 -14.18 3.93
C ARG A 235 -28.85 -13.84 2.43
N GLU A 236 -29.94 -14.15 1.74
CA GLU A 236 -30.39 -13.39 0.58
C GLU A 236 -31.49 -12.44 1.05
N GLU A 237 -31.13 -11.20 1.37
CA GLU A 237 -32.10 -10.11 1.49
C GLU A 237 -31.79 -9.08 0.41
N ASP A 238 -32.85 -8.54 -0.21
CA ASP A 238 -32.76 -7.57 -1.28
C ASP A 238 -32.31 -6.20 -0.77
N GLY A 239 -31.10 -5.81 -1.13
CA GLY A 239 -30.49 -4.55 -0.75
C GLY A 239 -30.92 -3.38 -1.61
N GLY A 240 -31.34 -2.28 -0.97
CA GLY A 240 -31.53 -0.98 -1.62
C GLY A 240 -30.22 -0.41 -2.18
N ARG A 241 -30.28 0.31 -3.30
CA ARG A 241 -29.12 0.96 -3.91
C ARG A 241 -28.63 2.14 -3.05
N PRO A 242 -27.30 2.35 -2.90
CA PRO A 242 -26.79 3.50 -2.16
C PRO A 242 -27.16 4.82 -2.85
N SER A 243 -27.35 5.89 -2.08
CA SER A 243 -27.71 7.20 -2.62
C SER A 243 -26.57 7.78 -3.49
N ARG A 244 -26.92 8.49 -4.58
CA ARG A 244 -25.93 9.12 -5.48
C ARG A 244 -24.97 10.06 -4.73
N TRP A 245 -25.47 10.77 -3.73
CA TRP A 245 -24.66 11.67 -2.90
C TRP A 245 -23.61 10.89 -2.09
N SER A 246 -24.00 9.78 -1.46
CA SER A 246 -23.05 8.93 -0.73
C SER A 246 -21.94 8.44 -1.66
N ILE A 247 -22.28 7.93 -2.85
CA ILE A 247 -21.30 7.49 -3.85
C ILE A 247 -20.31 8.62 -4.16
N GLY A 248 -20.81 9.82 -4.49
CA GLY A 248 -19.99 10.97 -4.83
C GLY A 248 -19.01 11.38 -3.72
N VAL A 249 -19.48 11.45 -2.46
CA VAL A 249 -18.63 11.81 -1.32
C VAL A 249 -17.52 10.79 -1.10
N CYS A 250 -17.83 9.50 -1.22
CA CYS A 250 -16.85 8.43 -1.01
C CYS A 250 -15.79 8.42 -2.11
N THR A 251 -16.22 8.55 -3.37
CA THR A 251 -15.31 8.68 -4.50
C THR A 251 -14.41 9.91 -4.36
N ALA A 252 -14.96 11.07 -3.94
CA ALA A 252 -14.16 12.27 -3.72
C ALA A 252 -13.13 12.07 -2.59
N ALA A 253 -13.52 11.44 -1.47
CA ALA A 253 -12.63 11.11 -0.37
C ALA A 253 -11.54 10.11 -0.79
N GLN A 254 -11.88 9.11 -1.61
CA GLN A 254 -10.95 8.16 -2.21
C GLN A 254 -9.90 8.93 -3.01
N VAL A 255 -10.35 9.68 -4.02
CA VAL A 255 -9.52 10.49 -4.92
C VAL A 255 -8.58 11.41 -4.15
N TYR A 256 -9.10 12.13 -3.16
CA TYR A 256 -8.31 12.98 -2.28
C TYR A 256 -7.22 12.20 -1.53
N ALA A 257 -7.58 11.11 -0.85
CA ALA A 257 -6.62 10.28 -0.11
C ALA A 257 -5.52 9.70 -1.01
N GLY A 258 -5.88 9.16 -2.18
CA GLY A 258 -4.90 8.65 -3.14
C GLY A 258 -3.97 9.72 -3.67
N MET A 259 -4.49 10.92 -4.02
CA MET A 259 -3.64 12.03 -4.45
C MET A 259 -2.62 12.44 -3.40
N TRP A 260 -3.00 12.48 -2.11
CA TRP A 260 -2.06 12.78 -1.03
C TRP A 260 -0.96 11.74 -0.88
N ILE A 261 -1.31 10.45 -0.98
CA ILE A 261 -0.35 9.36 -0.90
C ILE A 261 0.65 9.45 -2.05
N ILE A 262 0.17 9.67 -3.28
CA ILE A 262 1.01 9.86 -4.46
C ILE A 262 1.94 11.05 -4.27
N LEU A 263 1.41 12.20 -3.85
CA LEU A 263 2.21 13.40 -3.61
C LEU A 263 3.29 13.16 -2.54
N GLN A 264 2.96 12.45 -1.46
CA GLN A 264 3.92 12.14 -0.41
C GLN A 264 5.07 11.26 -0.90
N VAL A 265 4.79 10.27 -1.76
CA VAL A 265 5.83 9.43 -2.38
C VAL A 265 6.72 10.26 -3.28
N GLU A 266 6.14 11.05 -4.19
CA GLU A 266 6.90 11.86 -5.16
C GLU A 266 7.76 12.92 -4.47
N LEU A 267 7.22 13.59 -3.45
CA LEU A 267 7.99 14.56 -2.65
C LEU A 267 9.14 13.87 -1.92
N THR A 268 8.91 12.70 -1.32
CA THR A 268 9.96 11.94 -0.62
C THR A 268 11.08 11.54 -1.58
N LEU A 269 10.76 11.03 -2.77
CA LEU A 269 11.75 10.67 -3.79
C LEU A 269 12.54 11.90 -4.29
N LYS A 270 11.82 12.99 -4.61
CA LYS A 270 12.43 14.23 -5.11
C LYS A 270 13.38 14.86 -4.09
N ASN A 271 12.95 14.95 -2.83
CA ASN A 271 13.73 15.64 -1.80
C ASN A 271 15.01 14.87 -1.41
N ASN A 272 14.97 13.54 -1.46
CA ASN A 272 16.16 12.70 -1.24
C ASN A 272 17.01 12.51 -2.51
N LYS A 273 16.65 13.16 -3.63
CA LYS A 273 17.35 13.06 -4.92
C LYS A 273 17.62 11.60 -5.34
N VAL A 274 16.64 10.74 -5.13
CA VAL A 274 16.78 9.31 -5.44
C VAL A 274 16.91 9.14 -6.95
N ASP A 275 18.06 8.66 -7.39
CA ASP A 275 18.34 8.43 -8.80
C ASP A 275 17.74 7.09 -9.22
N LEU A 276 16.79 7.15 -10.16
CA LEU A 276 16.11 6.00 -10.77
C LEU A 276 16.41 5.91 -12.28
N SER A 277 17.34 6.71 -12.80
CA SER A 277 17.62 6.82 -14.23
C SER A 277 18.41 5.66 -14.82
N GLN A 278 19.03 4.84 -13.96
CA GLN A 278 19.94 3.76 -14.39
C GLN A 278 19.25 2.61 -15.13
N ILE A 279 17.91 2.54 -15.09
CA ILE A 279 17.18 1.47 -15.77
C ILE A 279 16.17 2.06 -16.76
N PRO A 280 16.31 1.77 -18.06
CA PRO A 280 15.37 2.22 -19.06
C PRO A 280 14.01 1.53 -18.90
N LEU A 281 12.95 2.24 -19.30
CA LEU A 281 11.54 1.82 -19.18
C LEU A 281 11.23 0.47 -19.86
N HIS A 282 12.05 0.03 -20.83
CA HIS A 282 11.85 -1.22 -21.53
C HIS A 282 12.29 -2.47 -20.74
N THR A 283 12.86 -2.30 -19.54
CA THR A 283 13.17 -3.46 -18.70
C THR A 283 11.89 -4.13 -18.20
N THR A 284 11.91 -5.46 -18.23
CA THR A 284 10.73 -6.31 -18.02
C THR A 284 10.05 -6.07 -16.66
N GLY A 285 10.82 -5.70 -15.63
CA GLY A 285 10.30 -5.40 -14.29
C GLY A 285 9.42 -4.15 -14.21
N GLN A 286 9.65 -3.16 -15.08
CA GLN A 286 8.85 -1.93 -15.15
C GLN A 286 7.65 -2.06 -16.10
N LEU A 287 7.81 -2.87 -17.17
CA LEU A 287 6.78 -3.05 -18.18
C LEU A 287 5.57 -3.85 -17.67
N ILE A 288 5.79 -4.87 -16.84
CA ILE A 288 4.69 -5.73 -16.35
C ILE A 288 3.66 -4.92 -15.54
N PRO A 289 4.03 -4.13 -14.51
CA PRO A 289 3.09 -3.28 -13.78
C PRO A 289 2.38 -2.24 -14.65
N LEU A 290 3.11 -1.69 -15.63
CA LEU A 290 2.53 -0.74 -16.58
C LEU A 290 1.48 -1.40 -17.47
N LEU A 291 1.79 -2.56 -18.06
CA LEU A 291 0.85 -3.32 -18.87
C LEU A 291 -0.32 -3.82 -18.04
N MET A 292 -0.11 -4.22 -16.78
CA MET A 292 -1.21 -4.59 -15.88
C MET A 292 -2.15 -3.41 -15.64
N GLY A 293 -1.61 -2.21 -15.39
CA GLY A 293 -2.41 -1.00 -15.24
C GLY A 293 -3.21 -0.64 -16.49
N ILE A 294 -2.66 -0.90 -17.68
CA ILE A 294 -3.32 -0.61 -18.97
C ILE A 294 -4.34 -1.68 -19.35
N MET A 295 -4.03 -2.97 -19.17
CA MET A 295 -4.90 -4.08 -19.59
C MET A 295 -6.07 -4.34 -18.64
N MET A 296 -5.96 -3.89 -17.38
CA MET A 296 -7.00 -4.08 -16.36
C MET A 296 -7.86 -2.84 -16.11
N GLY A 297 -7.49 -1.69 -16.65
CA GLY A 297 -8.30 -0.46 -16.65
C GLY A 297 -9.20 -0.38 -17.87
#